data_AF-A0A6A4WHN9-F1
#
_entry.id   AF-A0A6A4WHN9-F1
#
_cell.length_a   1.000
_cell.length_b   1.000
_cell.length_c   1.000
_cell.angle_alpha   90.00
_cell.angle_beta   90.00
_cell.angle_gamma   90.00
#
_symmetry.space_group_name_H-M   'P 1'
#
loop_
_entity.id
_entity.type
_entity.pdbx_description
1 polymer ?
#
loop_
_entity_poly.entity_id
_entity_poly.type
_entity_poly.pdbx_seq_one_letter_code
_entity_poly.pdbx_strand_id
1 'polypeptide(L)'
;MGEEEFAGVEILRLAPYSAPLNPIEHIWSSVKATIKQEMSASFYEMLNTPPDLTQTEHRLRFLERKIDVAMAAVTPRACLRACNHVQRHFPRCLAMDDLPVGE
;
A
#
# COMPACT_ATOMS: atom_id res chain seq x y z
N MET A 1 -3.78 -24.11 -12.80
CA MET A 1 -4.99 -23.51 -12.22
C MET A 1 -4.82 -22.00 -12.42
N GLY A 2 -5.44 -21.45 -13.46
CA GLY A 2 -5.46 -20.01 -13.69
C GLY A 2 -6.84 -19.51 -13.29
N GLU A 3 -6.91 -18.51 -12.43
CA GLU A 3 -8.17 -17.88 -12.07
C GLU A 3 -8.71 -17.13 -13.30
N GLU A 4 -9.99 -17.30 -13.62
CA GLU A 4 -10.61 -16.68 -14.81
C GLU A 4 -10.46 -15.15 -14.81
N GLU A 5 -10.44 -14.53 -13.63
CA GLU A 5 -10.23 -13.09 -13.43
C GLU A 5 -8.93 -12.58 -14.07
N PHE A 6 -7.90 -13.42 -14.16
CA PHE A 6 -6.59 -13.05 -14.72
C PHE A 6 -6.36 -13.60 -16.13
N ALA A 7 -7.42 -14.05 -16.82
CA ALA A 7 -7.31 -14.51 -18.20
C ALA A 7 -6.78 -13.38 -19.11
N GLY A 8 -5.65 -13.63 -19.78
CA GLY A 8 -5.00 -12.66 -20.66
C GLY A 8 -4.05 -11.68 -19.97
N VAL A 9 -3.82 -11.82 -18.65
CA VAL A 9 -2.83 -11.02 -17.91
C VAL A 9 -1.46 -11.72 -17.92
N GLU A 10 -0.39 -10.94 -18.09
CA GLU A 10 0.98 -11.41 -17.91
C GLU A 10 1.45 -11.17 -16.48
N ILE A 11 1.98 -12.21 -15.83
CA ILE A 11 2.55 -12.10 -14.50
C ILE A 11 3.97 -11.54 -14.61
N LEU A 12 4.17 -10.32 -14.13
CA LEU A 12 5.51 -9.74 -13.94
C LEU A 12 6.14 -10.34 -12.68
N ARG A 13 7.25 -11.06 -12.84
CA ARG A 13 7.97 -11.68 -11.72
C ARG A 13 8.94 -10.70 -11.09
N LEU A 14 8.88 -10.61 -9.77
CA LEU A 14 9.80 -9.85 -8.95
C LEU A 14 10.70 -10.81 -8.17
N ALA A 15 11.99 -10.51 -8.07
CA ALA A 15 12.90 -11.30 -7.24
C ALA A 15 12.58 -11.13 -5.74
N PRO A 16 12.91 -12.12 -4.88
CA PRO A 16 12.78 -11.97 -3.44
C PRO A 16 13.46 -10.70 -2.92
N TYR A 17 12.92 -10.13 -1.83
CA TYR A 17 13.46 -8.93 -1.16
C TYR A 17 13.62 -7.68 -2.04
N SER A 18 12.97 -7.65 -3.21
CA SER A 18 13.06 -6.52 -4.15
C SER A 18 11.94 -5.50 -3.95
N ALA A 19 11.58 -5.19 -2.70
CA ALA A 19 10.55 -4.19 -2.38
C ALA A 19 10.79 -2.81 -3.04
N PRO A 20 12.03 -2.31 -3.18
CA PRO A 20 12.31 -1.07 -3.92
C PRO A 20 11.93 -1.12 -5.41
N LEU A 21 11.74 -2.31 -5.96
CA LEU A 21 11.33 -2.54 -7.34
C LEU A 21 9.82 -2.79 -7.50
N ASN A 22 9.06 -2.75 -6.41
CA ASN A 22 7.61 -2.92 -6.44
C ASN A 22 6.89 -1.56 -6.29
N PRO A 23 6.26 -1.02 -7.35
CA PRO A 23 5.58 0.28 -7.26
C PRO A 23 4.39 0.26 -6.30
N ILE A 24 3.82 -0.91 -6.01
CA ILE A 24 2.74 -1.06 -5.02
C ILE A 24 3.23 -0.64 -3.63
N GLU A 25 4.48 -0.88 -3.26
CA GLU A 25 5.03 -0.50 -1.95
C GLU A 25 5.05 1.02 -1.74
N HIS A 26 5.33 1.78 -2.81
CA HIS A 26 5.29 3.24 -2.78
C HIS A 26 3.85 3.75 -2.59
N ILE A 27 2.89 3.17 -3.32
CA ILE A 27 1.47 3.53 -3.17
C ILE A 27 0.97 3.15 -1.77
N TRP A 28 1.31 1.96 -1.30
CA TRP A 28 0.95 1.47 0.02
C TRP A 28 1.54 2.34 1.14
N SER A 29 2.74 2.88 0.95
CA SER A 29 3.32 3.83 1.90
C SER A 29 2.49 5.11 2.01
N SER A 30 1.99 5.63 0.88
CA SER A 30 1.06 6.77 0.88
C SER A 30 -0.27 6.44 1.57
N VAL A 31 -0.86 5.28 1.27
CA VAL A 31 -2.13 4.83 1.89
C VAL A 31 -1.95 4.70 3.40
N LYS A 32 -0.89 4.02 3.86
CA LYS A 32 -0.56 3.89 5.29
C LYS A 32 -0.37 5.23 5.97
N ALA A 33 0.25 6.21 5.30
CA ALA A 33 0.43 7.55 5.86
C ALA A 33 -0.92 8.24 6.10
N THR A 34 -1.83 8.19 5.12
CA THR A 34 -3.19 8.73 5.25
C THR A 34 -3.97 8.01 6.35
N ILE A 35 -3.93 6.68 6.40
CA ILE A 35 -4.58 5.90 7.46
C ILE A 35 -4.07 6.35 8.84
N LYS A 36 -2.75 6.43 9.02
CA LYS A 36 -2.16 6.87 10.30
C LYS A 36 -2.63 8.27 10.70
N GLN A 37 -2.65 9.21 9.76
CA GLN A 37 -3.13 10.56 10.00
C GLN A 37 -4.61 10.58 10.46
N GLU A 38 -5.47 9.87 9.74
CA GLU A 38 -6.91 9.76 10.05
C GLU A 38 -7.16 9.06 11.40
N MET A 39 -6.43 7.98 11.67
CA MET A 39 -6.49 7.26 12.94
C MET A 39 -6.03 8.14 14.10
N SER A 40 -4.97 8.94 13.92
CA SER A 40 -4.52 9.90 14.94
C SER A 40 -5.58 10.97 15.22
N ALA A 41 -6.27 11.47 14.19
CA ALA A 41 -7.33 12.47 14.34
C ALA A 41 -8.59 11.94 15.05
N SER A 42 -8.87 10.64 14.92
CA SER A 42 -10.07 9.98 15.46
C SER A 42 -9.74 8.87 16.46
N PHE A 43 -8.60 8.99 17.14
CA PHE A 43 -8.07 7.94 18.02
C PHE A 43 -9.05 7.54 19.13
N TYR A 44 -9.78 8.50 19.69
CA TYR A 44 -10.80 8.23 20.71
C TYR A 44 -11.96 7.38 20.18
N GLU A 45 -12.38 7.56 18.92
CA GLU A 45 -13.44 6.74 18.31
C GLU A 45 -13.00 5.27 18.23
N MET A 46 -11.74 5.02 17.87
CA MET A 46 -11.16 3.66 17.81
C MET A 46 -11.15 2.97 19.19
N LEU A 47 -10.93 3.71 20.27
CA LEU A 47 -10.88 3.15 21.62
C LEU A 47 -12.26 2.90 22.23
N ASN A 48 -13.25 3.73 21.89
CA ASN A 48 -14.59 3.68 22.45
C ASN A 48 -15.44 2.61 21.75
N THR A 49 -15.29 1.36 22.18
CA THR A 49 -16.06 0.22 21.66
C THR A 49 -17.51 0.28 22.14
N PRO A 50 -18.50 0.23 21.22
CA PRO A 50 -19.91 0.14 21.57
C PRO A 50 -20.25 -1.13 22.38
N PRO A 51 -21.27 -1.11 23.25
CA PRO A 51 -21.64 -2.26 24.09
C PRO A 51 -22.07 -3.51 23.31
N ASP A 52 -22.53 -3.33 22.07
CA ASP A 52 -23.03 -4.38 21.18
C ASP A 52 -21.92 -5.05 20.34
N LEU A 53 -20.69 -4.54 20.38
CA LEU A 53 -19.57 -5.06 19.58
C LEU A 53 -18.40 -5.52 20.45
N THR A 54 -17.68 -6.52 19.94
CA THR A 54 -16.35 -6.82 20.48
C THR A 54 -15.36 -5.72 20.09
N GLN A 55 -14.32 -5.53 20.90
CA GLN A 55 -13.26 -4.56 20.60
C GLN A 55 -12.58 -4.84 19.24
N THR A 56 -12.38 -6.12 18.91
CA THR A 56 -11.78 -6.54 17.64
C THR A 56 -12.66 -6.11 16.46
N GLU A 57 -13.96 -6.39 16.54
CA GLU A 57 -14.89 -6.06 15.47
C GLU A 57 -15.04 -4.55 15.28
N HIS A 58 -15.15 -3.79 16.37
CA HIS A 58 -15.18 -2.33 16.31
C HIS A 58 -13.93 -1.75 15.64
N ARG A 59 -12.74 -2.24 16.02
CA ARG A 59 -11.47 -1.77 15.44
C ARG A 59 -11.29 -2.17 13.98
N LEU A 60 -11.74 -3.36 13.57
CA LEU A 60 -11.73 -3.77 12.17
C LEU A 60 -12.62 -2.87 11.32
N ARG A 61 -13.89 -2.69 11.72
CA ARG A 61 -14.83 -1.80 11.03
C ARG A 61 -14.33 -0.35 11.02
N PHE A 62 -13.69 0.11 12.09
CA PHE A 62 -13.07 1.43 12.14
C PHE A 62 -11.94 1.54 11.11
N LEU A 63 -11.04 0.56 11.05
CA LEU A 63 -9.94 0.55 10.09
C LEU A 63 -10.42 0.49 8.64
N GLU A 64 -11.43 -0.32 8.33
CA GLU A 64 -12.06 -0.41 7.01
C GLU A 64 -12.55 0.98 6.54
N ARG A 65 -13.30 1.70 7.39
CA ARG A 65 -13.73 3.07 7.08
C ARG A 65 -12.57 4.02 6.80
N LYS A 66 -11.45 3.88 7.51
CA LYS A 66 -10.25 4.72 7.26
C LYS A 66 -9.53 4.32 5.98
N ILE A 67 -9.52 3.04 5.63
CA ILE A 67 -9.00 2.55 4.35
C ILE A 67 -9.81 3.15 3.20
N ASP A 68 -11.15 3.12 3.26
CA ASP A 68 -12.02 3.68 2.21
C ASP A 68 -11.68 5.15 1.91
N VAL A 69 -11.44 5.94 2.96
CA VAL A 69 -10.99 7.34 2.80
C VAL A 69 -9.58 7.41 2.22
N ALA A 70 -8.65 6.59 2.72
CA ALA A 70 -7.26 6.60 2.29
C ALA A 70 -7.08 6.13 0.83
N MET A 71 -7.98 5.31 0.31
CA MET A 71 -7.97 4.85 -1.08
C MET A 71 -8.11 6.00 -2.09
N ALA A 72 -8.67 7.15 -1.68
CA ALA A 72 -8.67 8.35 -2.51
C ALA A 72 -7.26 8.86 -2.89
N ALA A 73 -6.22 8.48 -2.13
CA ALA A 73 -4.83 8.78 -2.47
C ALA A 73 -4.32 7.99 -3.69
N VAL A 74 -4.94 6.85 -4.01
CA VAL A 74 -4.56 5.97 -5.11
C VAL A 74 -5.14 6.50 -6.42
N THR A 75 -4.45 7.50 -6.98
CA THR A 75 -4.83 8.11 -8.27
C THR A 75 -3.98 7.56 -9.42
N PRO A 76 -4.46 7.58 -10.69
CA PRO A 76 -3.65 7.20 -11.84
C PRO A 76 -2.31 7.95 -11.92
N ARG A 77 -2.32 9.23 -11.54
CA ARG A 77 -1.09 10.05 -11.47
C ARG A 77 -0.14 9.56 -10.39
N ALA A 78 -0.65 9.15 -9.22
CA ALA A 78 0.17 8.57 -8.16
C ALA A 78 0.79 7.23 -8.62
N CYS A 79 0.00 6.36 -9.24
CA CYS A 79 0.48 5.08 -9.79
C CYS A 79 1.58 5.29 -10.82
N LEU A 80 1.40 6.22 -11.77
CA LEU A 80 2.42 6.54 -12.77
C LEU A 80 3.71 7.06 -12.12
N ARG A 81 3.60 7.92 -11.09
CA ARG A 81 4.77 8.39 -10.33
C ARG A 81 5.49 7.24 -9.62
N ALA A 82 4.76 6.31 -9.02
CA ALA A 82 5.33 5.14 -8.37
C ALA A 82 6.08 4.25 -9.37
N CYS A 83 5.49 3.97 -10.54
CA CYS A 83 6.16 3.24 -11.62
C CYS A 83 7.44 3.98 -12.07
N ASN A 84 7.36 5.28 -12.32
CA ASN A 84 8.51 6.08 -12.73
C ASN A 84 9.60 6.16 -11.66
N HIS A 85 9.22 6.15 -10.38
CA HIS A 85 10.17 6.13 -9.26
C HIS A 85 10.96 4.82 -9.25
N VAL A 86 10.26 3.68 -9.32
CA VAL A 86 10.87 2.35 -9.37
C VAL A 86 11.82 2.18 -10.55
N GLN A 87 11.44 2.68 -11.73
CA GLN A 87 12.27 2.57 -12.94
C GLN A 87 13.64 3.24 -12.79
N ARG A 88 13.80 4.22 -11.90
CA ARG A 88 15.10 4.87 -11.64
C ARG A 88 16.12 3.90 -11.03
N HIS A 89 15.67 2.82 -10.40
CA HIS A 89 16.53 1.80 -9.82
C HIS A 89 17.03 0.78 -10.84
N PHE A 90 16.38 0.65 -12.01
CA PHE A 90 16.70 -0.39 -13.00
C PHE A 90 18.16 -0.35 -13.47
N PRO A 91 18.76 0.81 -13.81
CA PRO A 91 20.16 0.85 -14.24
C PRO A 91 21.13 0.30 -13.18
N ARG A 92 20.88 0.59 -11.90
CA ARG A 92 21.70 0.09 -10.78
C ARG A 92 21.54 -1.41 -10.60
N CYS A 93 20.31 -1.92 -10.67
CA CYS A 93 20.05 -3.37 -10.63
C CYS A 93 20.76 -4.10 -11.78
N LEU A 94 20.73 -3.53 -13.00
CA LEU A 94 21.44 -4.10 -14.15
C LEU A 94 22.97 -4.06 -13.98
N ALA A 95 23.48 -3.05 -13.28
CA ALA A 95 24.90 -2.95 -12.91
C ALA A 95 25.28 -3.80 -11.69
N MET A 96 24.32 -4.48 -11.06
CA MET A 96 24.50 -5.22 -9.80
C MET A 96 24.97 -4.34 -8.62
N ASP A 97 24.60 -3.05 -8.66
CA ASP A 97 24.88 -2.09 -7.59
C ASP A 97 23.85 -2.18 -6.46
N ASP A 98 24.27 -1.81 -5.27
CA ASP A 98 23.37 -1.63 -4.13
C ASP A 98 22.34 -0.53 -4.41
N LEU A 99 21.09 -0.79 -4.00
CA LEU A 99 20.02 0.20 -4.02
C LEU A 99 20.00 0.97 -2.70
N PRO A 100 19.94 2.31 -2.72
CA PRO A 100 19.64 3.07 -1.52
C PRO A 100 18.20 2.78 -1.09
N VAL A 101 18.02 2.30 0.14
CA VAL A 101 16.71 2.02 0.73
C VAL A 101 16.51 2.97 1.91
N GLY A 102 15.50 3.85 1.85
CA GLY A 102 15.11 4.71 2.98
C GLY A 102 15.67 6.14 2.98
N GLU A 103 15.98 6.71 1.81
CA GLU A 103 16.17 8.17 1.67
C GLU A 103 14.84 8.91 1.48
#